data_AF-A0A920DSX6-F1
#
_entry.id   AF-A0A920DSX6-F1
#
_cell.length_a   1.000
_cell.length_b   1.000
_cell.length_c   1.000
_cell.angle_alpha   90.00
_cell.angle_beta   90.00
_cell.angle_gamma   90.00
#
_symmetry.space_group_name_H-M   'P 1'
#
loop_
_entity.id
_entity.type
_entity.pdbx_description
1 polymer ?
#
loop_
_entity_poly.entity_id
_entity_poly.type
_entity_poly.pdbx_seq_one_letter_code
_entity_poly.pdbx_strand_id
1 'polypeptide(L)'
;MNPEENPITLLAGWNMIGYLRMESAPADLVLAELSDSGNLVIAKNYIGSAFIPEFNFNGIGDLEPGKGYQLKTNEADELHFLSNESSY
;
A
#
# COMPACT_ATOMS: atom_id res chain seq x y z
N MET A 1 -16.54 -6.67 -4.07
CA MET A 1 -15.28 -6.89 -4.81
C MET A 1 -14.35 -7.58 -3.84
N ASN A 2 -13.71 -8.67 -4.27
CA ASN A 2 -12.80 -9.44 -3.43
C ASN A 2 -11.39 -8.86 -3.62
N PRO A 3 -10.84 -8.12 -2.64
CA PRO A 3 -9.56 -7.44 -2.80
C PRO A 3 -8.41 -8.40 -3.15
N GLU A 4 -8.47 -9.64 -2.65
CA GLU A 4 -7.49 -10.71 -2.90
C GLU A 4 -7.48 -11.23 -4.35
N GLU A 5 -8.57 -11.07 -5.09
CA GLU A 5 -8.67 -11.49 -6.51
C GLU A 5 -8.36 -10.33 -7.48
N ASN A 6 -8.00 -9.15 -6.97
CA ASN A 6 -7.79 -7.94 -7.76
C ASN A 6 -6.43 -7.31 -7.44
N PRO A 7 -5.31 -7.96 -7.80
CA PRO A 7 -3.99 -7.38 -7.62
C PRO A 7 -3.86 -6.07 -8.40
N ILE A 8 -3.14 -5.11 -7.82
CA ILE A 8 -2.90 -3.81 -8.47
C ILE A 8 -1.52 -3.85 -9.10
N THR A 9 -1.48 -3.79 -10.43
CA THR A 9 -0.22 -3.64 -11.17
C THR A 9 0.38 -2.26 -10.93
N LEU A 10 1.66 -2.24 -10.53
CA LEU A 10 2.47 -1.07 -10.29
C LEU A 10 3.54 -0.96 -11.38
N LEU A 11 3.76 0.25 -11.87
CA LEU A 11 4.86 0.58 -12.77
C LEU A 11 6.04 1.13 -11.97
N ALA A 12 7.26 1.05 -12.52
CA ALA A 12 8.39 1.75 -11.93
C ALA A 12 8.11 3.27 -11.83
N GLY A 13 8.39 3.87 -10.67
CA GLY A 13 8.07 5.26 -10.38
C GLY A 13 6.75 5.44 -9.64
N TRP A 14 6.02 6.51 -9.94
CA TRP A 14 4.81 6.90 -9.19
C TRP A 14 3.55 6.21 -9.71
N ASN A 15 2.80 5.62 -8.79
CA ASN A 15 1.51 4.97 -9.02
C ASN A 15 0.46 5.55 -8.08
N MET A 16 -0.79 5.56 -8.52
CA MET A 16 -1.94 5.88 -7.68
C MET A 16 -2.77 4.62 -7.51
N ILE A 17 -2.99 4.20 -6.26
CA ILE A 17 -3.77 3.02 -5.93
C ILE A 17 -5.00 3.41 -5.10
N GLY A 18 -6.06 2.63 -5.21
CA GLY A 18 -7.19 2.66 -4.27
C GLY A 18 -7.04 1.55 -3.24
N TYR A 19 -7.42 1.81 -2.00
CA TYR A 19 -7.48 0.77 -0.97
C TYR A 19 -8.80 -0.01 -1.11
N LEU A 20 -8.70 -1.29 -1.52
CA LEU A 20 -9.84 -2.12 -1.93
C LEU A 20 -10.54 -2.85 -0.77
N ARG A 21 -9.92 -2.88 0.42
CA ARG A 21 -10.45 -3.55 1.61
C ARG A 21 -11.56 -2.72 2.27
N MET A 22 -12.44 -3.42 2.99
CA MET A 22 -13.56 -2.82 3.73
C MET A 22 -13.21 -2.41 5.18
N GLU A 23 -12.07 -2.86 5.69
CA GLU A 23 -11.57 -2.53 7.03
C GLU A 23 -10.23 -1.81 6.94
N SER A 24 -10.00 -0.87 7.84
CA SER A 24 -8.72 -0.17 7.96
C SER A 24 -7.63 -1.12 8.43
N ALA A 25 -6.42 -0.99 7.89
CA ALA A 25 -5.27 -1.78 8.30
C ALA A 25 -3.97 -0.95 8.27
N PRO A 26 -2.98 -1.26 9.13
CA PRO A 26 -1.71 -0.53 9.18
C PRO A 26 -1.00 -0.54 7.83
N ALA A 27 -0.53 0.62 7.39
CA ALA A 27 0.14 0.77 6.09
C ALA A 27 1.40 -0.08 5.97
N ASP A 28 2.14 -0.27 7.06
CA ASP A 28 3.34 -1.11 7.12
C ASP A 28 3.03 -2.60 6.89
N LEU A 29 1.88 -3.10 7.37
CA LEU A 29 1.48 -4.48 7.15
C LEU A 29 0.91 -4.70 5.76
N VAL A 30 0.08 -3.78 5.26
CA VAL A 30 -0.52 -3.90 3.92
C VAL A 30 0.54 -3.81 2.83
N LEU A 31 1.58 -3.00 3.03
CA LEU A 31 2.64 -2.78 2.05
C LEU A 31 3.90 -3.62 2.33
N ALA A 32 3.83 -4.57 3.28
CA ALA A 32 4.95 -5.38 3.72
C ALA A 32 5.66 -6.09 2.56
N GLU A 33 4.90 -6.66 1.63
CA GLU A 33 5.45 -7.38 0.47
C GLU A 33 6.35 -6.48 -0.40
N LEU A 34 5.97 -5.22 -0.60
CA LEU A 34 6.73 -4.25 -1.37
C LEU A 34 7.89 -3.65 -0.56
N SER A 35 7.74 -3.50 0.76
CA SER A 35 8.83 -3.00 1.61
C SER A 35 9.92 -4.04 1.84
N ASP A 36 9.55 -5.30 2.08
CA ASP A 36 10.46 -6.39 2.39
C ASP A 36 11.29 -6.82 1.16
N SER A 37 10.70 -6.68 -0.03
CA SER A 37 11.41 -6.82 -1.31
C SER A 37 12.33 -5.63 -1.63
N GLY A 38 12.26 -4.53 -0.86
CA GLY A 38 13.02 -3.31 -1.11
C GLY A 38 12.53 -2.51 -2.32
N ASN A 39 11.35 -2.83 -2.85
CA ASN A 39 10.82 -2.17 -4.05
C ASN A 39 10.05 -0.89 -3.70
N LEU A 40 9.45 -0.79 -2.51
CA LEU A 40 8.73 0.39 -2.06
C LEU A 40 9.67 1.50 -1.57
N VAL A 41 9.64 2.65 -2.25
CA VAL A 41 10.40 3.85 -1.84
C VAL A 41 9.61 4.69 -0.85
N ILE A 42 8.35 4.98 -1.16
CA ILE A 42 7.47 5.83 -0.34
C ILE A 42 6.01 5.61 -0.71
N ALA A 43 5.13 5.61 0.29
CA ALA A 43 3.68 5.74 0.10
C ALA A 43 3.19 7.05 0.73
N LYS A 44 2.15 7.67 0.16
CA LYS A 44 1.57 8.92 0.66
C LYS A 44 0.04 8.90 0.62
N ASN A 45 -0.58 9.57 1.58
CA ASN A 45 -2.01 9.88 1.55
C ASN A 45 -2.29 11.29 1.00
N TYR A 46 -3.56 11.66 0.88
CA TYR A 46 -3.99 12.94 0.31
C TYR A 46 -3.61 14.18 1.13
N ILE A 47 -3.35 14.03 2.44
CA ILE A 47 -2.93 15.15 3.32
C ILE A 47 -1.40 15.32 3.37
N GLY A 48 -0.65 14.48 2.67
CA GLY A 48 0.81 14.53 2.62
C GLY A 48 1.53 13.72 3.70
N SER A 49 0.82 12.94 4.52
CA SER A 49 1.46 11.96 5.39
C SER A 49 2.13 10.88 4.55
N ALA A 50 3.31 10.44 4.99
CA ALA A 50 4.14 9.50 4.24
C ALA A 50 4.47 8.26 5.07
N PHE A 51 4.56 7.12 4.38
CA PHE A 51 5.18 5.89 4.86
C PHE A 51 6.49 5.68 4.07
N ILE A 52 7.61 5.55 4.77
CA ILE A 52 8.95 5.42 4.20
C ILE A 52 9.64 4.22 4.87
N PRO A 53 9.66 3.04 4.23
CA PRO A 53 10.23 1.82 4.81
C PRO A 53 11.70 1.95 5.19
N GLU A 54 12.51 2.60 4.35
CA GLU A 54 13.96 2.77 4.56
C GLU A 54 14.28 3.51 5.87
N PHE A 55 13.41 4.43 6.29
CA PHE A 55 13.55 5.17 7.55
C PHE A 55 12.71 4.57 8.69
N ASN A 56 12.10 3.41 8.47
CA ASN A 56 11.15 2.77 9.38
C ASN A 56 10.11 3.76 9.91
N PHE A 57 9.60 4.61 9.02
CA PHE A 57 8.72 5.72 9.35
C PHE A 57 7.32 5.49 8.78
N ASN A 58 6.33 5.32 9.65
CA ASN A 58 4.92 5.29 9.27
C ASN A 58 4.18 6.51 9.81
N GLY A 59 4.07 7.56 8.98
CA GLY A 59 3.27 8.75 9.27
C GLY A 59 1.83 8.66 8.76
N ILE A 60 1.49 7.64 7.96
CA ILE A 60 0.11 7.41 7.49
C ILE A 60 -0.73 6.79 8.61
N GLY A 61 -0.15 5.86 9.37
CA GLY A 61 -0.89 5.01 10.30
C GLY A 61 -1.61 3.91 9.50
N ASP A 62 -2.94 4.03 9.43
CA ASP A 62 -3.80 3.05 8.77
C ASP A 62 -4.21 3.48 7.36
N LEU A 63 -4.32 2.49 6.47
CA LEU A 63 -4.99 2.63 5.18
C LEU A 63 -6.50 2.45 5.39
N GLU A 64 -7.29 3.42 4.93
CA GLU A 64 -8.74 3.46 5.16
C GLU A 64 -9.52 3.08 3.89
N PRO A 65 -10.64 2.34 4.03
CA PRO A 65 -11.56 2.04 2.94
C PRO A 65 -12.00 3.28 2.16
N GLY A 66 -11.98 3.20 0.82
CA GLY A 66 -12.41 4.28 -0.05
C GLY A 66 -11.41 5.44 -0.19
N LYS A 67 -10.20 5.32 0.36
CA LYS A 67 -9.10 6.27 0.13
C LYS A 67 -8.16 5.81 -0.97
N GLY A 68 -7.51 6.80 -1.61
CA GLY A 68 -6.43 6.59 -2.56
C GLY A 68 -5.08 6.92 -1.95
N TYR A 69 -4.05 6.17 -2.35
CA TYR A 69 -2.68 6.33 -1.88
C TYR A 69 -1.73 6.40 -3.07
N GLN A 70 -0.72 7.24 -2.94
CA GLN A 70 0.30 7.40 -3.96
C GLN A 70 1.55 6.62 -3.56
N LEU A 71 1.92 5.62 -4.34
CA LEU A 71 3.09 4.77 -4.08
C LEU A 71 4.17 5.09 -5.08
N LYS A 72 5.42 5.04 -4.64
CA LYS A 72 6.58 5.06 -5.53
C LYS A 72 7.34 3.75 -5.39
N THR A 73 7.49 3.03 -6.50
CA THR A 73 8.29 1.80 -6.56
C THR A 73 9.55 2.00 -7.41
N ASN A 74 10.58 1.19 -7.16
CA ASN A 74 11.81 1.19 -7.96
C ASN A 74 11.60 0.48 -9.30
N GLU A 75 10.87 -0.63 -9.29
CA GLU A 75 10.58 -1.48 -10.44
C GLU A 75 9.07 -1.73 -10.58
N ALA A 76 8.65 -2.30 -11.71
CA ALA A 76 7.28 -2.74 -11.90
C ALA A 76 6.99 -3.99 -11.07
N ASP A 77 5.81 -4.06 -10.45
CA ASP A 77 5.45 -5.08 -9.47
C ASP A 77 3.94 -5.17 -9.30
N GLU A 78 3.45 -6.04 -8.42
CA GLU A 78 2.03 -6.15 -8.10
C GLU A 78 1.79 -6.02 -6.60
N LEU A 79 0.78 -5.22 -6.22
CA LEU A 79 0.30 -5.17 -4.84
C LEU A 79 -0.85 -6.16 -4.68
N HIS A 80 -0.70 -7.07 -3.73
CA HIS A 80 -1.73 -8.01 -3.33
C HIS A 80 -2.37 -7.55 -2.00
N PHE A 81 -3.68 -7.76 -1.88
CA PHE A 81 -4.39 -7.52 -0.63
C PHE A 81 -4.86 -8.86 -0.05
N LEU A 82 -4.86 -8.99 1.29
CA LEU A 82 -5.55 -10.07 1.98
C LEU A 82 -7.08 -9.96 1.83
N SER A 83 -7.77 -11.10 1.90
CA SER A 83 -9.24 -11.17 1.89
C SER A 83 -9.86 -10.37 3.03
N ASN A 84 -11.04 -9.75 2.83
CA ASN A 84 -11.73 -8.99 3.87
C ASN A 84 -12.03 -9.79 5.15
N GLU A 85 -12.02 -11.13 5.08
CA GLU A 85 -12.21 -12.02 6.23
C GLU A 85 -10.92 -12.28 7.03
N SER A 86 -9.77 -11.77 6.57
CA SER A 86 -8.45 -11.93 7.19
C SER A 86 -7.95 -10.61 7.79
N SER A 87 -7.33 -10.66 8.96
CA SER A 87 -6.61 -9.53 9.55
C SER A 87 -5.18 -9.45 8.98
N TYR A 88 -4.65 -8.23 8.93
CA TYR A 88 -3.22 -7.98 8.76
C TYR A 88 -2.49 -8.10 10.09
#